data_AF-A0A2I1GVY4-F1
#
_entry.id   AF-A0A2I1GVY4-F1
#
_cell.length_a   1.000
_cell.length_b   1.000
_cell.length_c   1.000
_cell.angle_alpha   90.00
_cell.angle_beta   90.00
_cell.angle_gamma   90.00
#
_symmetry.space_group_name_H-M   'P 1'
#
loop_
_entity.id
_entity.type
_entity.pdbx_description
1 polymer ?
#
loop_
_entity_poly.entity_id
_entity_poly.type
_entity_poly.pdbx_seq_one_letter_code
_entity_poly.pdbx_strand_id
1 'polypeptide(L)'
;MSTSKTEPSIPYGRYFEFFPPKVWSLQHFSAMINEYYENTDKRNINNAFYKALKDVENNQTFTEEACQIAKELIKKKRDIKEISTKQNLTTMEADTNSSSTSKKRKIMQQSDLISLEDALSYIPPNITYSPYGTSSKSTTKVGGKLPKKVLLWNDFFDMVNVHHFDDIHPSFKEPQFVSNFKVTNEEIVRQAINVNIFMVLNELMPNYEYLMRKVPGNGEPDYTCYYLGKTLILVIEIKRIHILSDIKPGQSMPDFYEKNPRAKDVIQQIYYYMSENQLQYGILSTYDEHWFIRRDHQELYITEPLLLGSTSPTVLKAYAFFAQLAKNCPFSKHPNII
;
A
#
# COMPACT_ATOMS: atom_id res chain seq x y z
N MET A 1 12.63 36.10 14.43
CA MET A 1 11.19 35.81 14.62
C MET A 1 10.96 34.38 14.18
N SER A 2 10.61 33.52 15.13
CA SER A 2 10.41 32.08 14.92
C SER A 2 9.04 31.86 14.28
N THR A 3 9.00 31.44 13.02
CA THR A 3 7.77 30.95 12.40
C THR A 3 7.46 29.58 13.00
N SER A 4 6.42 29.53 13.83
CA SER A 4 5.85 28.28 14.32
C SER A 4 5.47 27.43 13.12
N LYS A 5 6.19 26.33 12.90
CA LYS A 5 5.71 25.21 12.10
C LYS A 5 4.41 24.76 12.77
N THR A 6 3.27 25.10 12.18
CA THR A 6 2.01 24.45 12.51
C THR A 6 2.19 22.97 12.24
N GLU A 7 2.29 22.17 13.30
CA GLU A 7 2.19 20.72 13.21
C GLU A 7 0.92 20.36 12.43
N PRO A 8 0.98 19.43 11.47
CA PRO A 8 -0.20 19.00 10.76
C PRO A 8 -1.23 18.49 11.77
N SER A 9 -2.40 19.11 11.81
CA SER A 9 -3.50 18.59 12.61
C SER A 9 -3.87 17.21 12.06
N ILE A 10 -3.54 16.17 12.81
CA ILE A 10 -3.77 14.78 12.40
C ILE A 10 -5.28 14.61 12.17
N PRO A 11 -5.76 14.42 10.93
CA PRO A 11 -7.17 14.42 10.62
C PRO A 11 -7.75 13.03 10.90
N TYR A 12 -7.70 12.60 12.17
CA TYR A 12 -8.15 11.28 12.64
C TYR A 12 -9.57 10.93 12.16
N GLY A 13 -10.45 11.93 11.98
CA GLY A 13 -11.82 11.74 11.49
C GLY A 13 -11.89 11.32 10.01
N ARG A 14 -10.94 11.75 9.19
CA ARG A 14 -10.96 11.45 7.75
C ARG A 14 -10.66 10.01 7.41
N TYR A 15 -10.08 9.24 8.34
CA TYR A 15 -9.94 7.79 8.19
C TYR A 15 -11.27 7.13 7.82
N PHE A 16 -12.34 7.45 8.54
CA PHE A 16 -13.65 6.84 8.31
C PHE A 16 -14.33 7.35 7.04
N GLU A 17 -13.90 8.50 6.52
CA GLU A 17 -14.35 9.04 5.23
C GLU A 17 -13.60 8.40 4.05
N PHE A 18 -12.34 8.00 4.26
CA PHE A 18 -11.47 7.48 3.20
C PHE A 18 -11.49 5.97 3.08
N PHE A 19 -11.71 5.25 4.18
CA PHE A 19 -11.75 3.79 4.17
C PHE A 19 -13.19 3.27 4.25
N PRO A 20 -13.51 2.20 3.51
CA PRO A 20 -14.81 1.59 3.65
C PRO A 20 -14.93 0.82 4.97
N PRO A 21 -16.16 0.68 5.50
CA PRO A 21 -16.39 0.11 6.82
C PRO A 21 -15.72 -1.24 7.08
N LYS A 22 -15.66 -2.11 6.07
CA LYS A 22 -15.06 -3.44 6.17
C LYS A 22 -13.57 -3.47 6.54
N VAL A 23 -12.83 -2.38 6.29
CA VAL A 23 -11.39 -2.28 6.62
C VAL A 23 -11.16 -1.61 7.97
N TRP A 24 -12.21 -1.12 8.63
CA TRP A 24 -12.08 -0.39 9.89
C TRP A 24 -11.59 -1.30 11.01
N SER A 25 -10.37 -1.05 11.47
CA SER A 25 -9.82 -1.70 12.65
C SER A 25 -8.84 -0.76 13.36
N LEU A 26 -8.69 -0.95 14.67
CA LEU A 26 -7.69 -0.20 15.44
C LEU A 26 -6.28 -0.48 14.92
N GLN A 27 -6.03 -1.69 14.41
CA GLN A 27 -4.73 -2.07 13.87
C GLN A 27 -4.41 -1.31 12.59
N HIS A 28 -5.33 -1.29 11.62
CA HIS A 28 -5.16 -0.56 10.37
C HIS A 28 -5.08 0.96 10.61
N PHE A 29 -5.95 1.49 11.46
CA PHE A 29 -5.87 2.90 11.87
C PHE A 29 -4.53 3.23 12.55
N SER A 30 -4.06 2.39 13.47
CA SER A 30 -2.79 2.60 14.15
C SER A 30 -1.61 2.51 13.21
N ALA A 31 -1.62 1.56 12.27
CA ALA A 31 -0.59 1.45 11.24
C ALA A 31 -0.53 2.76 10.46
N MET A 32 -1.65 3.19 9.87
CA MET A 32 -1.74 4.45 9.13
C MET A 32 -1.30 5.67 9.98
N ILE A 33 -1.74 5.80 11.23
CA ILE A 33 -1.36 6.97 12.05
C ILE A 33 0.12 6.96 12.41
N ASN A 34 0.67 5.81 12.80
CA ASN A 34 2.10 5.67 13.07
C ASN A 34 2.93 6.03 11.82
N GLU A 35 2.42 5.65 10.66
CA GLU A 35 3.12 5.69 9.38
C GLU A 35 3.09 7.08 8.72
N TYR A 36 1.93 7.75 8.73
CA TYR A 36 1.78 9.08 8.10
C TYR A 36 2.13 10.25 9.02
N TYR A 37 2.03 10.07 10.34
CA TYR A 37 2.13 11.18 11.30
C TYR A 37 3.20 10.95 12.38
N GLU A 38 3.99 9.88 12.28
CA GLU A 38 5.05 9.48 13.23
C GLU A 38 4.57 9.42 14.70
N ASN A 39 3.25 9.37 14.93
CA ASN A 39 2.67 9.36 16.26
C ASN A 39 2.65 7.92 16.77
N THR A 40 3.53 7.61 17.71
CA THR A 40 3.67 6.28 18.31
C THR A 40 2.95 6.13 19.65
N ASP A 41 2.25 7.18 20.13
CA ASP A 41 1.50 7.12 21.38
C ASP A 41 0.23 6.27 21.19
N LYS A 42 0.38 4.97 21.49
CA LYS A 42 -0.70 3.98 21.44
C LYS A 42 -1.95 4.42 22.20
N ARG A 43 -1.81 5.19 23.29
CA ARG A 43 -2.93 5.64 24.11
C ARG A 43 -3.69 6.74 23.38
N ASN A 44 -2.98 7.68 22.77
CA ASN A 44 -3.59 8.73 21.95
C ASN A 44 -4.23 8.17 20.68
N ILE A 45 -3.57 7.26 19.97
CA ILE A 45 -4.11 6.60 18.77
C ILE A 45 -5.40 5.85 19.11
N ASN A 46 -5.39 5.07 20.20
CA ASN A 46 -6.58 4.35 20.66
C ASN A 46 -7.72 5.34 20.97
N ASN A 47 -7.43 6.39 21.74
CA ASN A 47 -8.44 7.40 22.08
C ASN A 47 -8.99 8.10 20.84
N ALA A 48 -8.15 8.47 19.88
CA ALA A 48 -8.54 9.10 18.63
C ALA A 48 -9.43 8.18 17.78
N PHE A 49 -9.05 6.91 17.61
CA PHE A 49 -9.82 5.92 16.85
C PHE A 49 -11.24 5.78 17.40
N TYR A 50 -11.38 5.57 18.69
CA TYR A 50 -12.69 5.36 19.31
C TYR A 50 -13.48 6.64 19.51
N LYS A 51 -12.83 7.81 19.53
CA LYS A 51 -13.54 9.10 19.48
C LYS A 51 -14.17 9.29 18.10
N ALA A 52 -13.39 9.11 17.04
CA ALA A 52 -13.88 9.22 15.67
C ALA A 52 -14.96 8.17 15.34
N LEU A 53 -14.87 6.93 15.86
CA LEU A 53 -15.94 5.94 15.73
C LEU A 53 -17.27 6.39 16.37
N LYS A 54 -17.22 7.08 17.51
CA LYS A 54 -18.42 7.64 18.14
C LYS A 54 -18.99 8.78 17.32
N ASP A 55 -18.13 9.58 16.68
CA ASP A 55 -18.59 10.63 15.78
C ASP A 55 -19.30 10.03 14.56
N VAL A 56 -18.79 8.93 13.99
CA VAL A 56 -19.47 8.15 12.93
C VAL A 56 -20.81 7.60 13.39
N GLU A 57 -20.88 6.98 14.58
CA GLU A 57 -22.12 6.42 15.13
C GLU A 57 -23.25 7.46 15.26
N ASN A 58 -22.89 8.72 15.54
CA ASN A 58 -23.84 9.80 15.77
C ASN A 58 -24.08 10.70 14.54
N ASN A 59 -23.37 10.48 13.44
CA ASN A 59 -23.41 11.36 12.28
C ASN A 59 -24.27 10.77 11.15
N GLN A 60 -25.33 11.50 10.78
CA GLN A 60 -26.29 11.13 9.75
C GLN A 60 -25.71 11.11 8.32
N THR A 61 -24.48 11.59 8.10
CA THR A 61 -23.85 11.57 6.77
C THR A 61 -23.22 10.22 6.40
N PHE A 62 -23.02 9.31 7.36
CA PHE A 62 -22.47 7.98 7.11
C PHE A 62 -23.56 6.96 6.76
N THR A 63 -23.20 5.89 6.04
CA THR A 63 -24.13 4.84 5.64
C THR A 63 -24.60 4.00 6.85
N GLU A 64 -25.75 3.33 6.74
CA GLU A 64 -26.22 2.42 7.80
C GLU A 64 -25.22 1.31 8.11
N GLU A 65 -24.54 0.78 7.09
CA GLU A 65 -23.46 -0.21 7.22
C GLU A 65 -22.29 0.34 8.04
N ALA A 66 -21.84 1.56 7.75
CA ALA A 66 -20.81 2.26 8.50
C ALA A 66 -21.20 2.43 9.98
N CYS A 67 -22.42 2.90 10.24
CA CYS A 67 -22.94 3.08 11.59
C CYS A 67 -23.01 1.76 12.36
N GLN A 68 -23.42 0.66 11.69
CA GLN A 68 -23.50 -0.66 12.31
C GLN A 68 -22.11 -1.21 12.66
N ILE A 69 -21.15 -1.13 11.74
CA ILE A 69 -19.77 -1.56 12.00
C ILE A 69 -19.12 -0.72 13.12
N ALA A 70 -19.38 0.59 13.15
CA ALA A 70 -18.90 1.45 14.22
C ALA A 70 -19.42 0.99 15.60
N LYS A 71 -20.72 0.68 15.71
CA LYS A 71 -21.33 0.11 16.92
C LYS A 71 -20.67 -1.19 17.34
N GLU A 72 -20.41 -2.10 16.39
CA GLU A 72 -19.74 -3.37 16.68
C GLU A 72 -18.31 -3.19 17.20
N LEU A 73 -17.53 -2.29 16.59
CA LEU A 73 -16.16 -2.01 17.02
C LEU A 73 -16.11 -1.35 18.42
N ILE A 74 -17.05 -0.44 18.71
CA ILE A 74 -17.20 0.17 20.03
C ILE A 74 -17.61 -0.89 21.06
N LYS A 75 -18.55 -1.78 20.72
CA LYS A 75 -19.00 -2.87 21.59
C LYS A 75 -17.84 -3.82 21.90
N LYS A 76 -17.09 -4.27 20.88
CA LYS A 76 -15.89 -5.12 21.06
C LYS A 76 -14.89 -4.50 22.05
N LYS A 77 -14.69 -3.17 22.03
CA LYS A 77 -13.85 -2.48 23.03
C LYS A 77 -14.38 -2.63 24.44
N ARG A 78 -15.69 -2.45 24.64
CA ARG A 78 -16.34 -2.58 25.96
C ARG A 78 -16.20 -4.01 26.48
N ASP A 79 -16.49 -4.99 25.63
CA ASP A 79 -16.39 -6.41 25.97
C ASP A 79 -14.97 -6.80 26.39
N ILE A 80 -13.94 -6.35 25.66
CA ILE A 80 -12.52 -6.56 26.02
C ILE A 80 -12.19 -5.92 27.37
N LYS A 81 -12.71 -4.71 27.64
CA LYS A 81 -12.49 -4.01 28.91
C LYS A 81 -13.20 -4.70 30.08
N GLU A 82 -14.39 -5.25 29.88
CA GLU A 82 -15.09 -6.04 30.89
C GLU A 82 -14.38 -7.36 31.20
N ILE A 83 -13.87 -8.04 30.17
CA ILE A 83 -13.10 -9.28 30.35
C ILE A 83 -11.81 -9.00 31.12
N SER A 84 -11.07 -7.93 30.79
CA SER A 84 -9.83 -7.59 31.51
C SER A 84 -10.11 -7.13 32.95
N THR A 85 -11.24 -6.45 33.19
CA THR A 85 -11.67 -6.05 34.54
C THR A 85 -12.09 -7.27 35.37
N LYS A 86 -12.82 -8.24 34.78
CA LYS A 86 -13.20 -9.49 35.44
C LYS A 86 -12.00 -10.40 35.73
N GLN A 87 -11.02 -10.45 34.82
CA GLN A 87 -9.75 -11.18 35.04
C GLN A 87 -8.92 -10.53 36.16
N ASN A 88 -8.87 -9.20 36.23
CA ASN A 88 -8.15 -8.50 37.31
C ASN A 88 -8.85 -8.65 38.68
N LEU A 89 -10.19 -8.70 38.73
CA LEU A 89 -10.94 -9.01 39.96
C LEU A 89 -10.76 -10.46 40.42
N THR A 90 -10.65 -11.42 39.50
CA THR A 90 -10.42 -12.84 39.85
C THR A 90 -8.98 -13.15 40.26
N THR A 91 -8.01 -12.26 39.98
CA THR A 91 -6.63 -12.36 40.52
C THR A 91 -6.44 -11.81 41.92
N MET A 92 -7.47 -11.21 42.56
CA MET A 92 -7.41 -10.86 43.99
C MET A 92 -8.18 -11.84 44.90
N GLU A 93 -8.86 -12.83 44.33
CA GLU A 93 -9.59 -13.87 45.07
C GLU A 93 -9.44 -15.23 44.37
N ALA A 94 -8.26 -15.87 44.44
CA ALA A 94 -8.10 -17.33 44.31
C ALA A 94 -6.64 -17.76 44.51
N ASP A 95 -6.14 -17.69 45.74
CA ASP A 95 -5.18 -18.70 46.24
C ASP A 95 -6.01 -19.86 46.80
N THR A 96 -6.43 -20.78 45.91
CA THR A 96 -6.56 -22.23 46.13
C THR A 96 -7.41 -22.87 45.04
N ASN A 97 -6.93 -24.03 44.60
CA ASN A 97 -7.58 -25.09 43.84
C ASN A 97 -7.60 -25.01 42.30
N SER A 98 -6.94 -26.04 41.77
CA SER A 98 -6.98 -26.57 40.42
C SER A 98 -8.40 -26.73 39.87
N SER A 99 -8.57 -26.50 38.56
CA SER A 99 -9.08 -27.51 37.63
C SER A 99 -9.26 -26.94 36.21
N SER A 100 -8.92 -27.81 35.26
CA SER A 100 -9.11 -27.79 33.80
C SER A 100 -10.13 -26.84 33.19
N THR A 101 -9.76 -26.22 32.06
CA THR A 101 -10.69 -26.01 30.95
C THR A 101 -10.03 -26.20 29.59
N SER A 102 -10.72 -26.99 28.77
CA SER A 102 -10.45 -27.43 27.42
C SER A 102 -10.38 -26.27 26.41
N LYS A 103 -9.24 -26.12 25.73
CA LYS A 103 -9.13 -25.33 24.49
C LYS A 103 -9.76 -26.12 23.33
N LYS A 104 -11.01 -25.79 22.97
CA LYS A 104 -11.54 -26.13 21.64
C LYS A 104 -10.76 -25.32 20.60
N ARG A 105 -9.72 -25.92 20.02
CA ARG A 105 -9.16 -25.45 18.74
C ARG A 105 -10.23 -25.66 17.68
N LYS A 106 -10.69 -24.56 17.09
CA LYS A 106 -11.51 -24.59 15.88
C LYS A 106 -10.59 -25.11 14.76
N ILE A 107 -10.74 -26.38 14.39
CA ILE A 107 -10.05 -26.97 13.24
C ILE A 107 -10.64 -26.27 12.01
N MET A 108 -9.86 -25.39 11.39
CA MET A 108 -10.19 -24.82 10.08
C MET A 108 -10.08 -25.98 9.08
N GLN A 109 -11.14 -26.29 8.32
CA GLN A 109 -11.07 -27.32 7.30
C GLN A 109 -9.99 -26.92 6.29
N GLN A 110 -9.09 -27.85 5.98
CA GLN A 110 -7.97 -27.68 5.07
C GLN A 110 -8.41 -27.51 3.59
N SER A 111 -9.71 -27.49 3.31
CA SER A 111 -10.32 -27.43 1.98
C SER A 111 -10.33 -26.04 1.34
N ASP A 112 -10.08 -24.98 2.10
CA ASP A 112 -10.26 -23.58 1.62
C ASP A 112 -8.92 -22.85 1.41
N LEU A 113 -7.80 -23.58 1.47
CA LEU A 113 -6.47 -23.01 1.29
C LEU A 113 -5.99 -23.19 -0.15
N ILE A 114 -5.37 -22.15 -0.69
CA ILE A 114 -4.82 -22.07 -2.04
C ILE A 114 -3.29 -21.90 -2.00
N SER A 115 -2.62 -22.18 -3.12
CA SER A 115 -1.19 -21.93 -3.27
C SER A 115 -0.87 -20.43 -3.39
N LEU A 116 0.39 -20.01 -3.20
CA LEU A 116 0.81 -18.65 -3.47
C LEU A 116 0.59 -18.27 -4.94
N GLU A 117 0.89 -19.17 -5.87
CA GLU A 117 0.65 -18.95 -7.30
C GLU A 117 -0.83 -18.65 -7.59
N ASP A 118 -1.74 -19.46 -7.02
CA ASP A 118 -3.18 -19.24 -7.15
C ASP A 118 -3.60 -17.91 -6.50
N ALA A 119 -3.11 -17.59 -5.30
CA ALA A 119 -3.42 -16.34 -4.62
C ALA A 119 -2.94 -15.11 -5.41
N LEU A 120 -1.76 -15.19 -6.02
CA LEU A 120 -1.22 -14.13 -6.87
C LEU A 120 -1.94 -14.03 -8.23
N SER A 121 -2.69 -15.06 -8.64
CA SER A 121 -3.50 -15.03 -9.87
C SER A 121 -4.82 -14.25 -9.74
N TYR A 122 -5.17 -13.79 -8.54
CA TYR A 122 -6.36 -12.97 -8.33
C TYR A 122 -6.18 -11.56 -8.90
N ILE A 123 -7.26 -11.02 -9.46
CA ILE A 123 -7.31 -9.69 -10.06
C ILE A 123 -7.95 -8.72 -9.05
N PRO A 124 -7.24 -7.65 -8.63
CA PRO A 124 -7.86 -6.63 -7.80
C PRO A 124 -9.01 -5.91 -8.53
N PRO A 125 -10.06 -5.46 -7.83
CA PRO A 125 -11.25 -4.90 -8.46
C PRO A 125 -10.97 -3.52 -9.05
N ASN A 126 -11.67 -3.15 -10.12
CA ASN A 126 -11.65 -1.78 -10.63
C ASN A 126 -12.14 -0.78 -9.57
N ILE A 127 -11.64 0.46 -9.65
CA ILE A 127 -12.12 1.58 -8.83
C ILE A 127 -12.95 2.56 -9.66
N THR A 128 -13.83 3.31 -9.00
CA THR A 128 -14.73 4.25 -9.68
C THR A 128 -14.23 5.67 -9.54
N TYR A 129 -14.17 6.40 -10.65
CA TYR A 129 -13.76 7.81 -10.67
C TYR A 129 -14.97 8.73 -10.55
N SER A 130 -14.96 9.61 -9.54
CA SER A 130 -16.04 10.58 -9.33
C SER A 130 -15.98 11.68 -10.40
N PRO A 131 -17.10 12.09 -11.00
CA PRO A 131 -17.14 13.26 -11.89
C PRO A 131 -16.83 14.57 -11.16
N TYR A 132 -16.91 14.57 -9.82
CA TYR A 132 -16.55 15.69 -8.95
C TYR A 132 -15.10 15.61 -8.44
N GLY A 133 -14.32 14.63 -8.91
CA GLY A 133 -12.92 14.48 -8.54
C GLY A 133 -12.06 15.61 -9.12
N THR A 134 -10.91 15.87 -8.50
CA THR A 134 -9.97 16.84 -9.05
C THR A 134 -9.39 16.35 -10.38
N SER A 135 -9.61 17.12 -11.42
CA SER A 135 -9.01 16.93 -12.75
C SER A 135 -7.62 17.56 -12.87
N SER A 136 -7.07 18.11 -11.77
CA SER A 136 -5.77 18.77 -11.80
C SER A 136 -4.70 17.80 -12.30
N LYS A 137 -3.96 18.19 -13.33
CA LYS A 137 -2.82 17.45 -13.88
C LYS A 137 -1.48 17.90 -13.27
N SER A 138 -1.51 18.63 -12.16
CA SER A 138 -0.29 19.07 -11.46
C SER A 138 0.43 17.89 -10.83
N THR A 139 1.75 17.83 -10.97
CA THR A 139 2.63 16.93 -10.23
C THR A 139 3.64 17.75 -9.42
N THR A 140 4.10 17.19 -8.31
CA THR A 140 5.15 17.81 -7.51
C THR A 140 6.45 17.81 -8.30
N LYS A 141 7.01 18.99 -8.53
CA LYS A 141 8.36 19.09 -9.09
C LYS A 141 9.36 18.84 -7.96
N VAL A 142 10.18 17.82 -8.14
CA VAL A 142 11.34 17.59 -7.28
C VAL A 142 12.58 18.18 -7.92
N GLY A 143 13.57 18.53 -7.10
CA GLY A 143 14.92 18.80 -7.59
C GLY A 143 15.57 17.53 -8.16
N GLY A 144 16.76 17.67 -8.76
CA GLY A 144 17.56 16.54 -9.25
C GLY A 144 17.69 16.48 -10.77
N LYS A 145 18.62 15.66 -11.25
CA LYS A 145 18.88 15.49 -12.70
C LYS A 145 17.83 14.56 -13.32
N LEU A 146 17.52 14.79 -14.59
CA LEU A 146 16.79 13.82 -15.40
C LEU A 146 17.66 12.59 -15.68
N PRO A 147 17.06 11.42 -15.96
CA PRO A 147 17.80 10.30 -16.53
C PRO A 147 18.40 10.70 -17.87
N LYS A 148 19.60 10.18 -18.17
CA LYS A 148 20.28 10.42 -19.45
C LYS A 148 19.54 9.80 -20.62
N LYS A 149 18.92 8.63 -20.39
CA LYS A 149 18.05 7.94 -21.35
C LYS A 149 16.88 7.30 -20.64
N VAL A 150 15.74 7.27 -21.32
CA VAL A 150 14.58 6.46 -20.94
C VAL A 150 14.35 5.47 -22.07
N LEU A 151 14.34 4.19 -21.73
CA LEU A 151 14.34 3.06 -22.66
C LEU A 151 13.20 2.11 -22.30
N LEU A 152 12.73 1.35 -23.28
CA LEU A 152 11.68 0.36 -23.08
C LEU A 152 12.28 -0.92 -22.48
N TRP A 153 11.60 -1.50 -21.49
CA TRP A 153 11.95 -2.78 -20.88
C TRP A 153 10.99 -3.87 -21.37
N ASN A 154 11.36 -4.52 -22.48
CA ASN A 154 10.46 -5.40 -23.22
C ASN A 154 10.30 -6.81 -22.64
N ASP A 155 11.35 -7.37 -22.04
CA ASP A 155 11.40 -8.77 -21.60
C ASP A 155 10.86 -8.99 -20.18
N PHE A 156 10.47 -7.93 -19.47
CA PHE A 156 10.03 -8.04 -18.08
C PHE A 156 8.83 -8.96 -17.91
N PHE A 157 7.76 -8.77 -18.69
CA PHE A 157 6.55 -9.57 -18.53
C PHE A 157 6.74 -11.03 -18.99
N ASP A 158 7.62 -11.27 -19.97
CA ASP A 158 8.02 -12.62 -20.36
C ASP A 158 8.70 -13.34 -19.18
N MET A 159 9.60 -12.65 -18.48
CA MET A 159 10.23 -13.19 -17.26
C MET A 159 9.21 -13.51 -16.16
N VAL A 160 8.21 -12.66 -15.95
CA VAL A 160 7.14 -12.91 -14.96
C VAL A 160 6.31 -14.13 -15.36
N ASN A 161 5.98 -14.27 -16.66
CA ASN A 161 5.11 -15.34 -17.15
C ASN A 161 5.76 -16.73 -17.04
N VAL A 162 7.08 -16.83 -17.21
CA VAL A 162 7.81 -18.11 -17.03
C VAL A 162 8.18 -18.41 -15.57
N HIS A 163 7.98 -17.44 -14.67
CA HIS A 163 8.26 -17.63 -13.25
C HIS A 163 7.09 -18.32 -12.55
N HIS A 164 7.41 -19.29 -11.71
CA HIS A 164 6.46 -20.03 -10.89
C HIS A 164 6.79 -19.84 -9.41
N PHE A 165 5.79 -19.51 -8.61
CA PHE A 165 5.88 -19.46 -7.15
C PHE A 165 5.63 -20.87 -6.60
N ASP A 166 6.70 -21.65 -6.47
CA ASP A 166 6.63 -23.03 -5.98
C ASP A 166 6.36 -23.08 -4.47
N ASP A 167 5.12 -23.38 -4.09
CA ASP A 167 4.78 -23.81 -2.74
C ASP A 167 4.60 -25.31 -2.66
N ILE A 168 5.16 -25.92 -1.60
CA ILE A 168 5.03 -27.36 -1.37
C ILE A 168 3.60 -27.71 -0.89
N HIS A 169 2.88 -26.77 -0.26
CA HIS A 169 1.52 -26.99 0.28
C HIS A 169 0.66 -25.71 0.26
N PRO A 170 -0.65 -25.81 -0.08
CA PRO A 170 -1.60 -24.70 0.03
C PRO A 170 -1.68 -24.16 1.47
N SER A 171 -1.37 -22.87 1.64
CA SER A 171 -1.34 -22.21 2.96
C SER A 171 -2.09 -20.89 3.02
N PHE A 172 -2.57 -20.38 1.88
CA PHE A 172 -3.16 -19.05 1.79
C PHE A 172 -4.67 -19.11 1.67
N LYS A 173 -5.35 -18.07 2.14
CA LYS A 173 -6.77 -17.86 1.83
C LYS A 173 -6.89 -17.05 0.55
N GLU A 174 -8.06 -17.11 -0.07
CA GLU A 174 -8.43 -16.20 -1.14
C GLU A 174 -8.25 -14.73 -0.70
N PRO A 175 -7.50 -13.91 -1.47
CA PRO A 175 -7.33 -12.50 -1.20
C PRO A 175 -8.67 -11.76 -1.07
N GLN A 176 -8.76 -10.90 -0.05
CA GLN A 176 -9.97 -10.11 0.20
C GLN A 176 -9.79 -8.70 -0.34
N PHE A 177 -10.61 -8.31 -1.31
CA PHE A 177 -10.52 -7.00 -1.94
C PHE A 177 -11.64 -6.03 -1.56
N VAL A 178 -11.40 -4.77 -1.90
CA VAL A 178 -12.25 -3.62 -1.65
C VAL A 178 -12.56 -2.89 -2.95
N SER A 179 -13.80 -2.98 -3.40
CA SER A 179 -14.26 -2.45 -4.70
C SER A 179 -14.98 -1.09 -4.62
N ASN A 180 -15.35 -0.62 -3.43
CA ASN A 180 -16.19 0.56 -3.25
C ASN A 180 -15.40 1.88 -3.14
N PHE A 181 -14.15 1.92 -3.62
CA PHE A 181 -13.40 3.16 -3.70
C PHE A 181 -14.02 4.10 -4.73
N LYS A 182 -14.31 5.33 -4.28
CA LYS A 182 -14.74 6.44 -5.13
C LYS A 182 -13.65 7.50 -5.19
N VAL A 183 -12.87 7.47 -6.27
CA VAL A 183 -11.69 8.32 -6.45
C VAL A 183 -12.13 9.77 -6.66
N THR A 184 -11.71 10.63 -5.73
CA THR A 184 -11.89 12.08 -5.82
C THR A 184 -10.56 12.84 -5.85
N ASN A 185 -9.49 12.22 -5.39
CA ASN A 185 -8.14 12.77 -5.31
C ASN A 185 -7.09 11.63 -5.31
N GLU A 186 -5.81 12.00 -5.25
CA GLU A 186 -4.68 11.06 -5.30
C GLU A 186 -4.57 10.19 -4.04
N GLU A 187 -4.97 10.70 -2.88
CA GLU A 187 -5.00 9.94 -1.62
C GLU A 187 -5.89 8.70 -1.75
N ILE A 188 -7.06 8.81 -2.38
CA ILE A 188 -7.93 7.64 -2.58
C ILE A 188 -7.27 6.58 -3.48
N VAL A 189 -6.49 6.98 -4.48
CA VAL A 189 -5.73 6.04 -5.34
C VAL A 189 -4.65 5.34 -4.51
N ARG A 190 -3.90 6.10 -3.70
CA ARG A 190 -2.90 5.55 -2.77
C ARG A 190 -3.52 4.50 -1.84
N GLN A 191 -4.68 4.80 -1.27
CA GLN A 191 -5.38 3.84 -0.41
C GLN A 191 -5.91 2.62 -1.15
N ALA A 192 -6.43 2.78 -2.36
CA ALA A 192 -6.88 1.64 -3.16
C ALA A 192 -5.73 0.66 -3.43
N ILE A 193 -4.56 1.18 -3.83
CA ILE A 193 -3.35 0.37 -4.03
C ILE A 193 -2.93 -0.29 -2.71
N ASN A 194 -2.90 0.47 -1.61
CA ASN A 194 -2.50 -0.07 -0.32
C ASN A 194 -3.36 -1.27 0.09
N VAL A 195 -4.68 -1.11 0.05
CA VAL A 195 -5.62 -2.13 0.51
C VAL A 195 -5.68 -3.33 -0.42
N ASN A 196 -5.76 -3.10 -1.73
CA ASN A 196 -6.01 -4.18 -2.70
C ASN A 196 -4.75 -4.84 -3.25
N ILE A 197 -3.57 -4.22 -3.08
CA ILE A 197 -2.30 -4.75 -3.59
C ILE A 197 -1.32 -4.94 -2.44
N PHE A 198 -0.97 -3.89 -1.69
CA PHE A 198 0.14 -3.97 -0.71
C PHE A 198 -0.19 -4.81 0.51
N MET A 199 -1.36 -4.62 1.13
CA MET A 199 -1.78 -5.43 2.27
C MET A 199 -1.91 -6.91 1.90
N VAL A 200 -2.41 -7.20 0.69
CA VAL A 200 -2.49 -8.55 0.14
C VAL A 200 -1.08 -9.14 -0.01
N LEU A 201 -0.16 -8.42 -0.66
CA LEU A 201 1.21 -8.89 -0.85
C LEU A 201 1.97 -9.06 0.47
N ASN A 202 1.73 -8.20 1.47
CA ASN A 202 2.34 -8.31 2.79
C ASN A 202 1.85 -9.58 3.53
N GLU A 203 0.61 -10.02 3.29
CA GLU A 203 0.08 -11.28 3.84
C GLU A 203 0.64 -12.49 3.08
N LEU A 204 0.67 -12.44 1.75
CA LEU A 204 1.14 -13.53 0.89
C LEU A 204 2.67 -13.72 0.96
N MET A 205 3.41 -12.64 1.18
CA MET A 205 4.88 -12.64 1.15
C MET A 205 5.47 -11.88 2.36
N PRO A 206 5.40 -12.43 3.58
CA PRO A 206 5.68 -11.70 4.83
C PRO A 206 7.13 -11.21 5.00
N ASN A 207 8.06 -11.65 4.14
CA ASN A 207 9.43 -11.12 4.13
C ASN A 207 9.55 -9.79 3.37
N TYR A 208 8.51 -9.40 2.64
CA TYR A 208 8.44 -8.19 1.85
C TYR A 208 7.38 -7.28 2.47
N GLU A 209 7.77 -6.05 2.78
CA GLU A 209 6.94 -5.10 3.48
C GLU A 209 6.72 -3.89 2.58
N TYR A 210 5.57 -3.87 1.90
CA TYR A 210 5.05 -2.71 1.19
C TYR A 210 4.36 -1.78 2.18
N LEU A 211 4.94 -0.60 2.40
CA LEU A 211 4.40 0.45 3.28
C LEU A 211 5.01 1.81 2.93
N MET A 212 4.36 2.86 3.40
CA MET A 212 4.89 4.21 3.44
C MET A 212 5.92 4.31 4.55
N ARG A 213 7.19 4.21 4.19
CA ARG A 213 8.28 4.37 5.13
C ARG A 213 9.19 5.47 4.65
N LYS A 214 9.66 6.30 5.58
CA LYS A 214 10.72 7.23 5.30
C LYS A 214 11.94 6.49 4.74
N VAL A 215 12.50 7.04 3.67
CA VAL A 215 13.68 6.49 3.02
C VAL A 215 14.96 7.07 3.64
N PRO A 216 16.11 6.37 3.55
CA PRO A 216 17.37 6.87 4.11
C PRO A 216 17.92 8.11 3.40
N GLY A 217 17.73 8.20 2.08
CA GLY A 217 18.14 9.33 1.25
C GLY A 217 17.12 10.46 1.23
N ASN A 218 17.30 11.41 0.32
CA ASN A 218 16.33 12.50 0.13
C ASN A 218 15.09 12.03 -0.63
N GLY A 219 13.99 12.74 -0.41
CA GLY A 219 12.71 12.49 -1.08
C GLY A 219 11.71 11.74 -0.22
N GLU A 220 10.44 11.81 -0.64
CA GLU A 220 9.29 11.22 0.03
C GLU A 220 8.50 10.45 -1.03
N PRO A 221 8.90 9.21 -1.37
CA PRO A 221 8.09 8.36 -2.23
C PRO A 221 6.77 8.01 -1.52
N ASP A 222 5.71 7.81 -2.30
CA ASP A 222 4.41 7.46 -1.73
C ASP A 222 4.45 6.15 -0.96
N TYR A 223 5.07 5.10 -1.52
CA TYR A 223 5.29 3.83 -0.85
C TYR A 223 6.70 3.31 -1.10
N THR A 224 7.09 2.36 -0.27
CA THR A 224 8.38 1.66 -0.35
C THR A 224 8.14 0.17 -0.19
N CYS A 225 9.11 -0.65 -0.62
CA CYS A 225 9.17 -2.04 -0.23
C CYS A 225 10.47 -2.33 0.50
N TYR A 226 10.36 -2.90 1.71
CA TYR A 226 11.50 -3.37 2.49
C TYR A 226 11.55 -4.89 2.51
N TYR A 227 12.76 -5.44 2.43
CA TYR A 227 13.01 -6.86 2.69
C TYR A 227 13.45 -7.07 4.14
N LEU A 228 12.79 -8.00 4.84
CA LEU A 228 13.03 -8.36 6.25
C LEU A 228 13.08 -7.14 7.20
N GLY A 229 12.27 -6.12 6.91
CA GLY A 229 12.18 -4.86 7.67
C GLY A 229 13.43 -3.98 7.65
N LYS A 230 14.49 -4.36 6.92
CA LYS A 230 15.82 -3.76 7.02
C LYS A 230 16.31 -3.13 5.73
N THR A 231 16.14 -3.83 4.61
CA THR A 231 16.70 -3.41 3.34
C THR A 231 15.64 -2.78 2.48
N LEU A 232 15.76 -1.48 2.19
CA LEU A 232 14.93 -0.83 1.16
C LEU A 232 15.33 -1.40 -0.21
N ILE A 233 14.37 -2.01 -0.92
CA ILE A 233 14.64 -2.68 -2.21
C ILE A 233 14.03 -1.97 -3.42
N LEU A 234 12.94 -1.22 -3.23
CA LEU A 234 12.34 -0.39 -4.27
C LEU A 234 11.48 0.74 -3.67
N VAL A 235 11.25 1.77 -4.48
CA VAL A 235 10.35 2.89 -4.20
C VAL A 235 9.16 2.88 -5.16
N ILE A 236 8.04 3.42 -4.72
CA ILE A 236 6.78 3.40 -5.47
C ILE A 236 6.19 4.80 -5.46
N GLU A 237 5.86 5.30 -6.65
CA GLU A 237 5.20 6.59 -6.85
C GLU A 237 3.82 6.37 -7.44
N ILE A 238 2.81 7.00 -6.84
CA ILE A 238 1.42 6.89 -7.23
C ILE A 238 0.98 8.19 -7.89
N LYS A 239 0.22 8.06 -8.97
CA LYS A 239 -0.37 9.19 -9.69
C LYS A 239 -1.85 8.92 -9.94
N ARG A 240 -2.61 10.00 -10.17
CA ARG A 240 -3.97 9.86 -10.71
C ARG A 240 -3.91 9.52 -12.19
N ILE A 241 -4.86 8.72 -12.66
CA ILE A 241 -4.96 8.31 -14.07
C ILE A 241 -4.89 9.51 -15.05
N HIS A 242 -5.50 10.65 -14.71
CA HIS A 242 -5.51 11.86 -15.56
C HIS A 242 -4.13 12.49 -15.82
N ILE A 243 -3.11 12.17 -15.01
CA ILE A 243 -1.75 12.67 -15.22
C ILE A 243 -1.09 11.98 -16.42
N LEU A 244 -1.42 10.71 -16.65
CA LEU A 244 -0.84 9.87 -17.69
C LEU A 244 -1.85 9.49 -18.80
N SER A 245 -3.11 9.95 -18.70
CA SER A 245 -4.18 9.68 -19.68
C SER A 245 -3.91 10.20 -21.09
N ASP A 246 -2.90 11.05 -21.28
CA ASP A 246 -2.51 11.58 -22.59
C ASP A 246 -1.59 10.61 -23.36
N ILE A 247 -1.18 9.49 -22.75
CA ILE A 247 -0.51 8.37 -23.44
C ILE A 247 -1.52 7.75 -24.41
N LYS A 248 -1.19 7.75 -25.70
CA LYS A 248 -2.06 7.16 -26.72
C LYS A 248 -2.00 5.62 -26.65
N PRO A 249 -3.08 4.90 -27.04
CA PRO A 249 -3.02 3.46 -27.19
C PRO A 249 -1.84 3.05 -28.09
N GLY A 250 -1.00 2.13 -27.60
CA GLY A 250 0.20 1.66 -28.30
C GLY A 250 1.40 2.63 -28.27
N GLN A 251 1.32 3.75 -27.54
CA GLN A 251 2.46 4.63 -27.30
C GLN A 251 3.20 4.20 -26.03
N SER A 252 4.49 3.92 -26.16
CA SER A 252 5.33 3.56 -25.01
C SER A 252 5.58 4.76 -24.07
N MET A 253 5.85 4.48 -22.79
CA MET A 253 6.24 5.51 -21.82
C MET A 253 7.51 6.28 -22.23
N PRO A 254 8.58 5.65 -22.77
CA PRO A 254 9.72 6.37 -23.36
C PRO A 254 9.32 7.36 -24.46
N ASP A 255 8.49 6.95 -25.42
CA ASP A 255 8.05 7.83 -26.52
C ASP A 255 7.21 9.00 -26.02
N PHE A 256 6.39 8.76 -24.99
CA PHE A 256 5.60 9.79 -24.34
C PHE A 256 6.48 10.77 -23.55
N TYR A 257 7.48 10.26 -22.83
CA TYR A 257 8.44 11.03 -22.05
C TYR A 257 9.20 12.06 -22.90
N GLU A 258 9.63 11.69 -24.11
CA GLU A 258 10.36 12.63 -24.98
C GLU A 258 9.53 13.87 -25.34
N LYS A 259 8.22 13.67 -25.55
CA LYS A 259 7.30 14.65 -26.13
C LYS A 259 6.46 15.40 -25.09
N ASN A 260 6.38 14.92 -23.84
CA ASN A 260 5.48 15.46 -22.83
C ASN A 260 6.24 16.00 -21.59
N PRO A 261 6.22 17.31 -21.32
CA PRO A 261 6.86 17.90 -20.14
C PRO A 261 6.34 17.34 -18.80
N ARG A 262 5.07 16.97 -18.71
CA ARG A 262 4.51 16.38 -17.48
C ARG A 262 5.03 14.96 -17.25
N ALA A 263 5.17 14.19 -18.31
CA ALA A 263 5.83 12.89 -18.24
C ALA A 263 7.27 13.03 -17.74
N LYS A 264 7.98 14.09 -18.17
CA LYS A 264 9.32 14.42 -17.64
C LYS A 264 9.28 14.68 -16.15
N ASP A 265 8.35 15.51 -15.67
CA ASP A 265 8.22 15.80 -14.23
C ASP A 265 7.91 14.52 -13.42
N VAL A 266 7.01 13.65 -13.92
CA VAL A 266 6.66 12.37 -13.26
C VAL A 266 7.85 11.40 -13.23
N ILE A 267 8.54 11.22 -14.36
CA ILE A 267 9.70 10.34 -14.44
C ILE A 267 10.87 10.89 -13.63
N GLN A 268 11.08 12.21 -13.63
CA GLN A 268 12.08 12.86 -12.79
C GLN A 268 11.84 12.58 -11.31
N GLN A 269 10.57 12.59 -10.89
CA GLN A 269 10.20 12.36 -9.50
C GLN A 269 10.63 10.99 -8.99
N ILE A 270 10.19 9.93 -9.66
CA ILE A 270 10.59 8.57 -9.26
C ILE A 270 12.10 8.33 -9.46
N TYR A 271 12.69 8.86 -10.54
CA TYR A 271 14.12 8.74 -10.79
C TYR A 271 14.96 9.41 -9.70
N TYR A 272 14.54 10.56 -9.20
CA TYR A 272 15.18 11.26 -8.09
C TYR A 272 15.18 10.38 -6.83
N TYR A 273 14.03 9.83 -6.45
CA TYR A 273 13.94 8.94 -5.27
C TYR A 273 14.81 7.69 -5.42
N MET A 274 14.81 7.07 -6.61
CA MET A 274 15.69 5.94 -6.90
C MET A 274 17.17 6.33 -6.82
N SER A 275 17.54 7.51 -7.32
CA SER A 275 18.93 7.99 -7.35
C SER A 275 19.46 8.30 -5.94
N GLU A 276 18.72 9.09 -5.17
CA GLU A 276 19.11 9.51 -3.81
C GLU A 276 19.21 8.33 -2.84
N ASN A 277 18.43 7.28 -3.08
CA ASN A 277 18.47 6.03 -2.30
C ASN A 277 19.34 4.95 -2.93
N GLN A 278 20.03 5.26 -4.04
CA GLN A 278 20.88 4.33 -4.80
C GLN A 278 20.16 3.03 -5.18
N LEU A 279 18.84 3.10 -5.43
CA LEU A 279 18.03 1.96 -5.79
C LEU A 279 18.08 1.70 -7.29
N GLN A 280 18.00 0.42 -7.62
CA GLN A 280 17.89 -0.08 -8.98
C GLN A 280 16.43 -0.20 -9.44
N TYR A 281 15.46 -0.35 -8.52
CA TYR A 281 14.08 -0.68 -8.88
C TYR A 281 13.07 0.33 -8.34
N GLY A 282 12.03 0.59 -9.14
CA GLY A 282 10.93 1.45 -8.77
C GLY A 282 9.64 1.08 -9.50
N ILE A 283 8.50 1.54 -8.99
CA ILE A 283 7.19 1.33 -9.61
C ILE A 283 6.46 2.67 -9.72
N LEU A 284 5.91 2.97 -10.90
CA LEU A 284 4.96 4.05 -11.09
C LEU A 284 3.57 3.43 -11.29
N SER A 285 2.55 3.93 -10.61
CA SER A 285 1.19 3.36 -10.76
C SER A 285 0.09 4.40 -10.70
N THR A 286 -0.99 4.15 -11.43
CA THR A 286 -2.26 4.87 -11.36
C THR A 286 -3.39 4.03 -10.77
N TYR A 287 -3.08 2.91 -10.13
CA TYR A 287 -3.98 1.79 -9.82
C TYR A 287 -4.49 1.03 -11.05
N ASP A 288 -4.92 1.72 -12.11
CA ASP A 288 -5.40 1.06 -13.33
C ASP A 288 -4.24 0.57 -14.21
N GLU A 289 -3.12 1.29 -14.18
CA GLU A 289 -1.92 1.01 -14.96
C GLU A 289 -0.69 1.01 -14.05
N HIS A 290 0.23 0.08 -14.32
CA HIS A 290 1.44 -0.12 -13.53
C HIS A 290 2.67 -0.20 -14.45
N TRP A 291 3.66 0.66 -14.23
CA TRP A 291 4.93 0.65 -14.94
C TRP A 291 6.04 0.21 -13.99
N PHE A 292 6.77 -0.83 -14.38
CA PHE A 292 7.92 -1.32 -13.63
C PHE A 292 9.19 -0.68 -14.17
N ILE A 293 10.06 -0.24 -13.27
CA ILE A 293 11.21 0.60 -13.61
C ILE A 293 12.49 -0.03 -13.10
N ARG A 294 13.49 -0.17 -13.99
CA ARG A 294 14.86 -0.54 -13.64
C ARG A 294 15.81 0.59 -14.00
N ARG A 295 16.65 0.99 -13.07
CA ARG A 295 17.69 2.01 -13.24
C ARG A 295 19.06 1.37 -13.29
N ASP A 296 19.74 1.56 -14.41
CA ASP A 296 21.16 1.26 -14.53
C ASP A 296 21.93 2.58 -14.58
N HIS A 297 22.46 2.99 -13.43
CA HIS A 297 23.16 4.25 -13.27
C HIS A 297 22.34 5.47 -13.75
N GLN A 298 22.63 6.01 -14.94
CA GLN A 298 21.96 7.17 -15.53
C GLN A 298 20.86 6.79 -16.53
N GLU A 299 20.69 5.50 -16.83
CA GLU A 299 19.69 5.00 -17.78
C GLU A 299 18.51 4.41 -17.02
N LEU A 300 17.31 4.66 -17.54
CA LEU A 300 16.06 4.19 -16.97
C LEU A 300 15.35 3.29 -17.99
N TYR A 301 15.02 2.07 -17.59
CA TYR A 301 14.24 1.11 -18.36
C TYR A 301 12.84 1.05 -17.76
N ILE A 302 11.81 1.27 -18.57
CA ILE A 302 10.42 1.28 -18.15
C ILE A 302 9.64 0.29 -19.02
N THR A 303 8.80 -0.55 -18.42
CA THR A 303 7.94 -1.47 -19.15
C THR A 303 6.83 -0.75 -19.92
N GLU A 304 6.13 -1.46 -20.81
CA GLU A 304 4.75 -1.10 -21.16
C GLU A 304 3.85 -1.14 -19.89
N PRO A 305 2.71 -0.42 -19.86
CA PRO A 305 1.81 -0.48 -18.72
C PRO A 305 1.23 -1.89 -18.57
N LEU A 306 1.35 -2.45 -17.38
CA LEU A 306 0.52 -3.58 -16.97
C LEU A 306 -0.85 -3.05 -16.55
N LEU A 307 -1.90 -3.48 -17.25
CA LEU A 307 -3.27 -3.12 -16.91
C LEU A 307 -3.76 -3.92 -15.69
N LEU A 308 -4.58 -3.29 -14.85
CA LEU A 308 -5.15 -3.92 -13.65
C LEU A 308 -5.82 -5.26 -13.93
N GLY A 309 -6.60 -5.34 -15.01
CA GLY A 309 -7.33 -6.53 -15.42
C GLY A 309 -6.51 -7.58 -16.17
N SER A 310 -5.18 -7.43 -16.27
CA SER A 310 -4.33 -8.40 -16.95
C SER A 310 -4.33 -9.76 -16.23
N THR A 311 -4.34 -10.84 -17.03
CA THR A 311 -4.23 -12.23 -16.55
C THR A 311 -2.86 -12.86 -16.83
N SER A 312 -2.00 -12.21 -17.61
CA SER A 312 -0.73 -12.79 -18.07
C SER A 312 0.38 -11.73 -18.22
N PRO A 313 1.01 -11.29 -17.12
CA PRO A 313 0.76 -11.70 -15.74
C PRO A 313 -0.34 -10.86 -15.08
N THR A 314 -0.81 -11.27 -13.91
CA THR A 314 -1.64 -10.43 -13.03
C THR A 314 -0.78 -9.38 -12.32
N VAL A 315 -1.42 -8.31 -11.84
CA VAL A 315 -0.73 -7.26 -11.06
C VAL A 315 -0.05 -7.84 -9.81
N LEU A 316 -0.75 -8.68 -9.04
CA LEU A 316 -0.18 -9.28 -7.82
C LEU A 316 1.07 -10.12 -8.16
N LYS A 317 0.99 -10.99 -9.19
CA LYS A 317 2.14 -11.80 -9.62
C LYS A 317 3.31 -10.95 -10.08
N ALA A 318 3.06 -9.90 -10.86
CA ALA A 318 4.10 -9.00 -11.33
C ALA A 318 4.79 -8.24 -10.19
N TYR A 319 4.04 -7.71 -9.23
CA TYR A 319 4.60 -7.07 -8.04
C TYR A 319 5.42 -8.04 -7.19
N ALA A 320 4.92 -9.27 -7.00
CA ALA A 320 5.60 -10.30 -6.24
C ALA A 320 6.95 -10.67 -6.86
N PHE A 321 6.97 -10.93 -8.17
CA PHE A 321 8.19 -11.25 -8.90
C PHE A 321 9.17 -10.06 -8.88
N PHE A 322 8.65 -8.84 -9.06
CA PHE A 322 9.47 -7.64 -9.08
C PHE A 322 10.17 -7.40 -7.74
N ALA A 323 9.52 -7.67 -6.61
CA ALA A 323 10.16 -7.58 -5.30
C ALA A 323 11.24 -8.67 -5.10
N GLN A 324 11.04 -9.89 -5.60
CA GLN A 324 12.09 -10.92 -5.61
C GLN A 324 13.30 -10.49 -6.44
N LEU A 325 13.07 -9.93 -7.62
CA LEU A 325 14.11 -9.37 -8.48
C LEU A 325 14.87 -8.24 -7.76
N ALA A 326 14.13 -7.31 -7.15
CA ALA A 326 14.70 -6.18 -6.43
C ALA A 326 15.51 -6.58 -5.20
N LYS A 327 15.07 -7.59 -4.45
CA LYS A 327 15.84 -8.16 -3.34
C LYS A 327 17.22 -8.65 -3.77
N ASN A 328 17.34 -9.26 -4.95
CA ASN A 328 18.59 -9.88 -5.38
C ASN A 328 19.65 -8.85 -5.82
N CYS A 329 19.23 -7.71 -6.38
CA CYS A 329 20.13 -6.64 -6.82
C CYS A 329 19.54 -5.24 -6.57
N PRO A 330 19.33 -4.84 -5.29
CA PRO A 330 18.53 -3.65 -4.99
C PRO A 330 19.23 -2.33 -5.36
N PHE A 331 20.55 -2.34 -5.52
CA PHE A 331 21.34 -1.12 -5.58
C PHE A 331 21.95 -0.85 -6.95
N SER A 332 21.92 0.42 -7.33
CA SER A 332 22.55 0.97 -8.52
C SER A 332 23.30 2.24 -8.10
N LYS A 333 24.51 2.47 -8.62
CA LYS A 333 25.34 3.61 -8.18
C LYS A 333 24.59 4.94 -8.34
N HIS A 334 24.82 5.86 -7.42
CA HIS A 334 24.29 7.23 -7.57
C HIS A 334 24.75 7.84 -8.90
N PRO A 335 23.90 8.55 -9.66
CA PRO A 335 24.26 9.18 -10.94
C PRO A 335 25.43 10.20 -10.91
N ASN A 336 25.91 10.55 -9.71
CA ASN A 336 27.00 11.51 -9.51
C ASN A 336 28.34 10.81 -9.21
N ILE A 337 28.35 9.49 -9.04
CA ILE A 337 29.54 8.68 -8.76
C ILE A 337 29.99 8.04 -10.08
N ILE A 338 31.15 8.46 -10.60
CA ILE A 338 31.72 8.00 -11.88
C ILE A 338 32.33 6.60 -11.72
#